data_AF-A0A553PGW2-F1
#
_entry.id   AF-A0A553PGW2-F1
#
_cell.length_a   1.000
_cell.length_b   1.000
_cell.length_c   1.000
_cell.angle_alpha   90.00
_cell.angle_beta   90.00
_cell.angle_gamma   90.00
#
_symmetry.space_group_name_H-M   'P 1'
#
loop_
_entity.id
_entity.type
_entity.pdbx_description
1 polymer ?
#
loop_
_entity_poly.entity_id
_entity_poly.type
_entity_poly.pdbx_seq_one_letter_code
_entity_poly.pdbx_strand_id
1 'polypeptide(L)'
;SALSTLEGVILQGSRVLIPKGLQRAILEDLHVAHPGMERSLSRARECVYWPGMHHEIKAMVQQCPECEENKASHQQEPLIQDPRPDWPGEAISTDLFHHKAKKYLAVIDKYSGWAEVYPLTG
;
A
#
# COMPACT_ATOMS: atom_id res chain seq x y z
N SER A 1 -27.46 10.01 20.37
CA SER A 1 -26.63 9.10 21.19
C SER A 1 -26.74 9.52 22.64
N ALA A 2 -27.06 8.59 23.55
CA ALA A 2 -27.10 8.88 24.98
C ALA A 2 -25.69 8.89 25.57
N LEU A 3 -25.44 9.83 26.49
CA LEU A 3 -24.27 9.84 27.35
C LEU A 3 -24.63 9.13 28.65
N SER A 4 -23.71 8.32 29.16
CA SER A 4 -23.84 7.67 30.47
C SER A 4 -22.56 7.83 31.27
N THR A 5 -22.61 7.53 32.56
CA THR A 5 -21.46 7.57 33.45
C THR A 5 -21.27 6.21 34.11
N LEU A 6 -20.04 5.70 34.12
CA LEU A 6 -19.65 4.48 34.82
C LEU A 6 -18.41 4.77 35.65
N GLU A 7 -18.49 4.60 36.98
CA GLU A 7 -17.36 4.80 37.89
C GLU A 7 -16.64 6.16 37.73
N GLY A 8 -17.41 7.22 37.44
CA GLY A 8 -16.86 8.57 37.21
C GLY A 8 -16.36 8.84 35.79
N VAL A 9 -16.43 7.85 34.89
CA VAL A 9 -16.05 7.97 33.47
C VAL A 9 -17.28 8.21 32.61
N ILE A 10 -17.19 9.19 31.70
CA ILE A 10 -18.27 9.49 30.74
C ILE A 10 -18.14 8.55 29.53
N LEU A 11 -19.26 7.94 29.15
CA LEU A 11 -19.38 7.03 28.00
C LEU A 11 -20.33 7.60 26.96
N GLN A 12 -20.00 7.38 25.68
CA GLN A 12 -20.92 7.56 24.54
C GLN A 12 -21.21 6.19 23.91
N GLY A 13 -22.35 5.60 24.29
CA GLY A 13 -22.61 4.19 24.05
C GLY A 13 -21.68 3.34 24.91
N SER A 14 -20.85 2.49 24.27
CA SER A 14 -19.84 1.67 24.94
C SER A 14 -18.43 2.29 24.97
N ARG A 15 -18.27 3.53 24.50
CA ARG A 15 -16.95 4.15 24.26
C ARG A 15 -16.66 5.22 25.29
N VAL A 16 -15.42 5.25 25.77
CA VAL A 16 -14.95 6.25 26.73
C VAL A 16 -14.78 7.60 26.06
N LEU A 17 -15.38 8.65 26.64
CA LEU A 17 -15.19 10.02 26.19
C LEU A 17 -13.84 10.54 26.72
N ILE A 18 -12.92 10.83 25.81
CA ILE A 18 -11.53 11.18 26.18
C ILE A 18 -11.39 12.71 26.32
N PRO A 19 -10.99 13.21 27.52
CA PRO A 19 -10.68 14.62 27.72
C PRO A 19 -9.49 15.07 26.87
N LYS A 20 -9.48 16.35 26.47
CA LYS A 20 -8.41 16.92 25.62
C LYS A 20 -6.98 16.62 26.10
N GLY A 21 -6.74 16.64 27.41
CA GLY A 21 -5.42 16.37 27.98
C GLY A 21 -4.90 14.94 27.76
N LEU A 22 -5.79 13.98 27.49
CA LEU A 22 -5.45 12.56 27.29
C LEU A 22 -5.48 12.12 25.82
N GLN A 23 -6.06 12.94 24.92
CA GLN A 23 -6.22 12.57 23.50
C GLN A 23 -4.89 12.23 22.84
N ARG A 24 -3.82 13.00 23.10
CA ARG A 24 -2.49 12.72 22.55
C ARG A 24 -1.94 11.35 22.96
N ALA A 25 -2.06 10.99 24.24
CA ALA A 25 -1.58 9.69 24.72
C ALA A 25 -2.35 8.53 24.06
N ILE A 26 -3.67 8.67 23.96
CA ILE A 26 -4.50 7.67 23.27
C ILE A 26 -4.16 7.57 21.78
N LEU A 27 -3.88 8.70 21.11
CA LEU A 27 -3.44 8.69 19.72
C LEU A 27 -2.11 7.94 19.56
N GLU A 28 -1.13 8.21 20.43
CA GLU A 28 0.16 7.51 20.47
C GLU A 28 -0.06 6.00 20.66
N ASP A 29 -0.88 5.59 21.63
CA ASP A 29 -1.23 4.18 21.89
C ASP A 29 -1.88 3.48 20.70
N LEU A 30 -2.80 4.17 20.01
CA LEU A 30 -3.46 3.64 18.80
C LEU A 30 -2.47 3.44 17.65
N HIS A 31 -1.36 4.21 17.64
CA HIS A 31 -0.38 4.26 16.56
C HIS A 31 0.88 3.41 16.79
N VAL A 32 1.19 2.97 18.02
CA VAL A 32 2.46 2.28 18.43
C VAL A 32 2.99 1.24 17.43
N ALA A 33 2.13 0.42 16.83
CA ALA A 33 2.54 -0.64 15.91
C ALA A 33 2.43 -0.27 14.42
N HIS A 34 2.39 1.02 14.10
CA HIS A 34 2.19 1.58 12.77
C HIS A 34 1.09 0.87 11.94
N PRO A 35 -0.10 0.60 12.52
CA PRO A 35 -1.07 -0.30 11.90
C PRO A 35 -1.79 0.32 10.69
N GLY A 36 -1.48 1.56 10.34
CA GLY A 36 -2.14 2.32 9.27
C GLY A 36 -3.47 2.94 9.71
N MET A 37 -4.09 3.69 8.79
CA MET A 37 -5.28 4.50 9.07
C MET A 37 -6.48 3.66 9.49
N GLU A 38 -6.84 2.65 8.69
CA GLU A 38 -8.08 1.90 8.91
C GLU A 38 -8.07 1.13 10.24
N ARG A 39 -6.96 0.48 10.56
CA ARG A 39 -6.81 -0.28 11.81
C ARG A 39 -6.79 0.63 13.04
N SER A 40 -6.08 1.76 12.98
CA SER A 40 -6.07 2.76 14.05
C SER A 40 -7.48 3.28 14.33
N LEU A 41 -8.23 3.58 13.26
CA LEU A 41 -9.58 4.09 13.35
C LEU A 41 -10.59 3.04 13.84
N SER A 42 -10.45 1.77 13.41
CA SER A 42 -11.29 0.66 13.89
C SER A 42 -11.14 0.49 15.40
N ARG A 43 -9.89 0.37 15.87
CA ARG A 43 -9.59 0.25 17.31
C ARG A 43 -10.17 1.41 18.10
N ALA A 44 -9.95 2.64 17.64
CA ALA A 44 -10.49 3.82 18.32
C ALA A 44 -12.03 3.78 18.42
N ARG A 45 -12.71 3.38 17.34
CA ARG A 45 -14.17 3.29 17.28
C ARG A 45 -14.75 2.23 18.20
N GLU A 46 -13.97 1.24 18.62
CA GLU A 46 -14.42 0.19 19.54
C GLU A 46 -14.40 0.66 21.00
N CYS A 47 -13.43 1.50 21.40
CA CYS A 47 -13.19 1.79 22.81
C CYS A 47 -13.29 3.27 23.21
N VAL A 48 -13.06 4.23 22.31
CA VAL A 48 -12.91 5.65 22.67
C VAL A 48 -13.68 6.59 21.74
N TYR A 49 -13.91 7.82 22.22
CA TYR A 49 -14.58 8.86 21.45
C TYR A 49 -14.17 10.27 21.90
N TRP A 50 -13.95 11.14 20.92
CA TRP A 50 -14.02 12.59 21.08
C TRP A 50 -14.36 13.26 19.74
N PRO A 51 -14.94 14.48 19.75
CA PRO A 51 -15.11 15.25 18.52
C PRO A 51 -13.76 15.51 17.85
N GLY A 52 -13.63 15.18 16.56
CA GLY A 52 -12.39 15.36 15.81
C GLY A 52 -11.44 14.15 15.79
N MET A 53 -11.71 13.10 16.57
CA MET A 53 -10.86 11.89 16.67
C MET A 53 -10.40 11.32 15.34
N HIS A 54 -11.30 11.21 14.35
CA HIS A 54 -10.94 10.71 13.02
C HIS A 54 -9.89 11.61 12.36
N HIS A 55 -10.08 12.92 12.39
CA HIS A 55 -9.16 13.87 11.77
C HIS A 55 -7.77 13.78 12.43
N GLU A 56 -7.72 13.69 13.75
CA GLU A 56 -6.46 13.57 14.49
C GLU A 56 -5.73 12.25 14.23
N ILE A 57 -6.44 11.12 14.19
CA ILE A 57 -5.86 9.82 13.82
C ILE A 57 -5.30 9.88 12.39
N LYS A 58 -6.06 10.45 11.45
CA LYS A 58 -5.62 10.62 10.07
C LYS A 58 -4.36 11.48 9.99
N ALA A 59 -4.33 12.61 10.70
CA ALA A 59 -3.18 13.50 10.72
C ALA A 59 -1.93 12.80 11.27
N MET A 60 -2.05 12.07 12.39
CA MET A 60 -0.93 11.32 12.97
C MET A 60 -0.38 10.26 12.01
N VAL A 61 -1.26 9.46 11.40
CA VAL A 61 -0.82 8.41 10.45
C VAL A 61 -0.19 9.01 9.20
N GLN A 62 -0.72 10.12 8.68
CA GLN A 62 -0.15 10.79 7.49
C GLN A 62 1.19 11.50 7.75
N GLN A 63 1.47 11.86 9.00
CA GLN A 63 2.73 12.50 9.40
C GLN A 63 3.80 11.47 9.84
N CYS A 64 3.45 10.19 9.88
CA CYS A 64 4.35 9.12 10.30
C CYS A 64 5.20 8.61 9.12
N PRO A 65 6.54 8.73 9.15
CA PRO A 65 7.42 8.25 8.08
C PRO A 65 7.29 6.74 7.85
N GLU A 66 7.23 5.95 8.92
CA GLU A 66 7.12 4.49 8.84
C GLU A 66 5.80 4.04 8.21
N CYS A 67 4.70 4.75 8.49
CA CYS A 67 3.44 4.49 7.80
C CYS A 67 3.48 4.90 6.33
N GLU A 68 4.22 5.96 5.98
CA GLU A 68 4.37 6.41 4.60
C GLU A 68 5.19 5.41 3.77
N GLU A 69 6.31 4.91 4.31
CA GLU A 69 7.14 3.91 3.65
C GLU A 69 6.41 2.58 3.44
N ASN A 70 5.54 2.20 4.38
CA ASN A 70 4.76 0.97 4.32
C ASN A 70 3.43 1.10 3.57
N LYS A 71 3.10 2.28 3.00
CA LYS A 71 1.91 2.39 2.16
C LYS A 71 2.04 1.49 0.95
N ALA A 72 0.95 0.82 0.61
CA ALA A 72 0.84 0.14 -0.67
C ALA A 72 1.13 1.15 -1.79
N SER A 73 2.06 0.81 -2.69
CA SER A 73 2.33 1.59 -3.89
C SER A 73 1.02 1.88 -4.62
N HIS A 74 0.93 3.08 -5.20
CA HIS A 74 -0.18 3.46 -6.07
C HIS A 74 -0.41 2.42 -7.19
N GLN A 75 -1.60 2.49 -7.79
CA GLN A 75 -1.97 1.69 -8.96
C GLN A 75 -0.82 1.71 -9.97
N GLN A 76 -0.43 0.51 -10.42
CA GLN A 76 0.52 0.35 -11.50
C GLN A 76 0.06 1.21 -12.68
N GLU A 77 1.01 1.88 -13.33
CA GLU A 77 0.71 2.64 -14.55
C GLU A 77 -0.06 1.73 -15.52
N PRO A 78 -1.05 2.26 -16.26
CA PRO A 78 -1.75 1.49 -17.27
C PRO A 78 -0.75 0.84 -18.22
N LEU A 79 -0.93 -0.44 -18.53
CA LEU A 79 -0.11 -1.15 -19.51
C LEU A 79 -0.15 -0.38 -20.84
N ILE A 80 0.96 0.23 -21.21
CA ILE A 80 1.13 0.85 -22.52
C ILE A 80 1.43 -0.29 -23.50
N GLN A 81 0.52 -0.52 -24.43
CA GLN A 81 0.76 -1.45 -25.53
C GLN A 81 1.57 -0.75 -26.62
N ASP A 82 2.69 -1.35 -27.00
CA ASP A 82 3.41 -0.94 -28.20
C ASP A 82 2.50 -1.06 -29.44
N PRO A 83 2.65 -0.16 -30.43
CA PRO A 83 1.97 -0.35 -31.71
C PRO A 83 2.38 -1.70 -32.32
N ARG A 84 1.41 -2.39 -32.91
CA ARG A 84 1.69 -3.62 -33.65
C ARG A 84 2.56 -3.26 -34.86
N PRO A 85 3.63 -4.00 -35.15
CA PRO A 85 4.40 -3.79 -36.37
C PRO A 85 3.56 -4.10 -37.61
N ASP A 86 3.93 -3.52 -38.74
CA ASP A 86 3.31 -3.68 -40.06
C ASP A 86 4.00 -4.76 -40.92
N TRP A 87 5.29 -5.06 -40.69
CA TRP A 87 6.00 -6.13 -41.40
C TRP A 87 7.02 -6.91 -40.54
N PRO A 88 7.37 -8.16 -40.94
CA PRO A 88 8.41 -8.94 -40.25
C PRO A 88 9.75 -8.20 -40.21
N GLY A 89 10.40 -8.21 -39.05
CA GLY A 89 11.69 -7.58 -38.80
C GLY A 89 11.63 -6.10 -38.40
N GLU A 90 10.45 -5.49 -38.43
CA GLU A 90 10.28 -4.07 -38.06
C GLU A 90 10.51 -3.82 -36.57
N ALA A 91 10.05 -4.72 -35.71
CA ALA A 91 10.25 -4.63 -34.28
C ALA A 91 10.65 -5.99 -33.69
N ILE A 92 11.76 -6.00 -32.97
CA ILE A 92 12.34 -7.19 -32.35
C ILE A 92 12.28 -7.03 -30.84
N SER A 93 11.79 -8.06 -30.15
CA SER A 93 11.91 -8.21 -28.70
C SER A 93 13.06 -9.14 -28.38
N THR A 94 13.90 -8.78 -27.41
CA THR A 94 15.03 -9.61 -26.99
C THR A 94 15.05 -9.80 -25.49
N ASP A 95 15.40 -11.00 -25.04
CA ASP A 95 15.55 -11.30 -23.62
C ASP A 95 16.75 -12.22 -23.35
N LEU A 96 17.37 -12.05 -22.19
CA LEU A 96 18.51 -12.84 -21.74
C LEU A 96 18.08 -13.83 -20.67
N PHE A 97 18.31 -15.12 -20.93
CA PHE A 97 17.95 -16.16 -19.97
C PHE A 97 19.07 -17.19 -19.79
N HIS A 98 18.95 -17.96 -18.71
CA HIS A 98 19.92 -18.99 -18.35
C HIS A 98 19.25 -20.36 -18.38
N HIS A 99 19.94 -21.35 -18.95
CA HIS A 99 19.51 -22.75 -18.88
C HIS A 99 20.73 -23.66 -18.77
N LYS A 100 20.72 -24.59 -17.80
CA LYS A 100 21.83 -25.53 -17.55
C LYS A 100 23.21 -24.85 -17.50
N ALA A 101 23.30 -23.77 -16.73
CA ALA A 101 24.51 -22.94 -16.55
C ALA A 101 25.06 -22.29 -17.84
N LYS A 102 24.29 -22.24 -18.93
CA LYS A 102 24.60 -21.52 -20.16
C LYS A 102 23.69 -20.31 -20.32
N LYS A 103 24.21 -19.24 -20.92
CA LYS A 103 23.48 -18.01 -21.24
C LYS A 103 22.94 -18.09 -22.67
N TYR A 104 21.73 -17.57 -22.86
CA TYR A 104 21.06 -17.54 -24.14
C TYR A 104 20.44 -16.17 -24.38
N LEU A 105 20.40 -15.76 -25.65
CA LEU A 105 19.64 -14.62 -26.13
C LEU A 105 18.42 -15.15 -26.88
N ALA A 106 17.22 -14.87 -26.36
CA ALA A 106 15.98 -15.01 -27.11
C ALA A 106 15.78 -13.77 -27.97
N VAL A 107 15.46 -13.96 -29.24
CA VAL A 107 15.14 -12.92 -30.22
C VAL A 107 13.79 -13.26 -30.82
N ILE A 108 12.82 -12.35 -30.71
CA ILE A 108 11.45 -12.57 -31.14
C ILE A 108 11.03 -11.46 -32.07
N ASP A 109 10.62 -11.80 -33.28
CA ASP A 109 9.97 -10.87 -34.18
C ASP A 109 8.54 -10.56 -33.69
N LYS A 110 8.26 -9.29 -33.35
CA LYS A 110 6.96 -8.89 -32.78
C LYS A 110 5.81 -8.97 -33.79
N TYR A 111 6.10 -8.98 -35.10
CA TYR A 111 5.06 -9.10 -36.14
C TYR A 111 4.54 -10.53 -36.29
N SER A 112 5.46 -11.47 -36.51
CA SER A 112 5.16 -12.87 -36.83
C SER A 112 5.13 -13.79 -35.61
N GLY A 113 5.74 -13.37 -34.50
CA GLY A 113 5.99 -14.23 -33.34
C GLY A 113 7.12 -15.25 -33.56
N TRP A 114 7.88 -15.13 -34.65
CA TRP A 114 9.01 -16.01 -34.92
C TRP A 114 10.11 -15.81 -33.85
N ALA A 115 10.50 -16.89 -33.19
CA ALA A 115 11.43 -16.87 -32.07
C ALA A 115 12.70 -17.66 -32.40
N GLU A 116 13.84 -17.03 -32.14
CA GLU A 116 15.17 -17.61 -32.30
C GLU A 116 15.94 -17.52 -30.99
N VAL A 117 16.76 -18.54 -30.71
CA VAL A 117 17.54 -18.62 -29.49
C VAL A 117 19.00 -18.83 -29.83
N TYR A 118 19.84 -17.92 -29.38
CA TYR A 118 21.27 -17.92 -29.64
C TYR A 118 22.04 -18.22 -28.35
N PRO A 119 22.91 -19.25 -28.32
CA PRO A 119 23.80 -19.47 -27.19
C PRO A 119 24.83 -18.33 -27.15
N LEU A 120 24.99 -17.72 -25.98
CA LEU A 120 26.04 -16.74 -25.76
C LEU A 120 27.31 -17.48 -25.34
N THR A 121 28.35 -17.35 -26.14
CA THR A 121 29.70 -17.76 -25.75
C THR A 121 30.29 -16.60 -24.95
N GLY A 122 30.64 -16.87 -23.70
CA GLY A 122 31.46 -15.98 -22.88
C GLY A 122 32.94 -16.22 -23.14
#